data_AF-A0A9D5Z9W8-F1
#
_entry.id   AF-A0A9D5Z9W8-F1
#
_cell.length_a   1.000
_cell.length_b   1.000
_cell.length_c   1.000
_cell.angle_alpha   90.00
_cell.angle_beta   90.00
_cell.angle_gamma   90.00
#
_symmetry.space_group_name_H-M   'P 1'
#
loop_
_entity.id
_entity.type
_entity.pdbx_description
1 polymer ?
#
loop_
_entity_poly.entity_id
_entity_poly.type
_entity_poly.pdbx_seq_one_letter_code
_entity_poly.pdbx_strand_id
1 'polypeptide(L)' 'MLRLILSLIFAILLLIFTSQNMHGVEVRFVFGEAVEMPVILALAGAFIAGFALAVFYFIVRTGGKKGRDDGDY' A
#
# COMPACT_ATOMS: atom_id res chain seq x y z
N MET A 1 0.75 9.98 -23.06
CA MET A 1 1.64 9.01 -23.73
C MET A 1 2.85 8.65 -22.88
N LEU A 2 3.79 9.56 -22.63
CA LEU A 2 5.01 9.25 -21.85
C LEU A 2 4.73 8.64 -20.47
N ARG A 3 3.77 9.19 -19.72
CA ARG A 3 3.36 8.63 -18.41
C ARG A 3 2.88 7.18 -18.49
N LEU A 4 2.10 6.84 -19.53
CA LEU A 4 1.59 5.48 -19.76
C LEU A 4 2.73 4.52 -20.11
N ILE A 5 3.66 4.96 -20.98
CA ILE A 5 4.83 4.18 -21.38
C ILE A 5 5.72 3.92 -20.16
N LEU A 6 6.00 4.95 -19.35
CA LEU A 6 6.76 4.81 -18.11
C LEU A 6 6.07 3.85 -17.13
N SER A 7 4.76 3.97 -16.93
CA SER A 7 4.03 3.05 -16.05
C SER A 7 4.08 1.60 -16.55
N LEU A 8 4.03 1.39 -17.87
CA LEU A 8 4.14 0.05 -18.46
C LEU A 8 5.53 -0.53 -18.26
N ILE A 9 6.59 0.27 -18.45
CA ILE A 9 7.97 -0.13 -18.17
C ILE A 9 8.12 -0.52 -16.70
N PHE A 10 7.65 0.31 -15.77
CA PHE A 10 7.70 0.01 -14.34
C PHE A 10 6.91 -1.25 -13.99
N ALA A 11 5.73 -1.45 -14.58
CA ALA A 11 4.92 -2.65 -14.36
C ALA A 11 5.64 -3.92 -14.84
N ILE A 12 6.26 -3.89 -16.02
CA ILE A 12 7.04 -5.03 -16.56
C ILE A 12 8.26 -5.31 -15.67
N LEU A 13 9.00 -4.27 -15.25
CA LEU A 13 10.15 -4.43 -14.36
C LEU A 13 9.75 -5.00 -13.01
N LEU A 14 8.63 -4.54 -12.44
CA LEU A 14 8.06 -5.10 -11.22
C LEU A 14 7.67 -6.56 -11.41
N LEU A 15 7.03 -6.91 -12.53
CA LEU A 15 6.62 -8.27 -12.84
C LEU A 15 7.82 -9.23 -12.95
N ILE A 16 8.89 -8.79 -13.63
CA ILE A 16 10.14 -9.54 -13.72
C ILE A 16 10.77 -9.66 -12.32
N PHE A 17 10.87 -8.55 -11.58
CA PHE A 17 11.39 -8.55 -10.22
C PHE A 17 10.64 -9.55 -9.33
N THR A 18 9.31 -9.56 -9.38
CA THR A 18 8.49 -10.51 -8.63
C THR A 18 8.68 -11.95 -9.05
N SER A 19 8.78 -12.20 -10.35
CA SER A 19 8.97 -13.54 -10.89
C SER A 19 10.32 -14.12 -10.49
N GLN A 20 11.36 -13.28 -10.41
CA GLN A 20 12.70 -13.71 -10.04
C GLN A 20 12.92 -13.74 -8.52
N ASN A 21 12.20 -12.92 -7.75
CA ASN A 21 12.31 -12.82 -6.30
C ASN A 21 11.14 -13.53 -5.61
N MET A 22 10.80 -14.73 -6.08
CA MET A 22 9.85 -15.63 -5.42
C MET A 22 10.42 -16.30 -4.16
N HIS A 23 11.62 -15.91 -3.71
CA HIS A 23 12.22 -16.46 -2.51
C HIS A 23 11.29 -16.25 -1.32
N GLY A 24 11.06 -17.33 -0.59
CA GLY A 24 10.28 -17.31 0.64
C GLY A 24 10.98 -16.43 1.66
N VAL A 25 10.23 -15.53 2.27
CA VAL A 25 10.67 -14.83 3.48
C VAL A 25 9.72 -15.22 4.60
N GLU A 26 10.31 -15.56 5.74
CA GLU A 26 9.54 -15.76 6.97
C GLU A 26 9.02 -14.42 7.46
N VAL A 27 7.71 -14.24 7.38
CA VAL A 27 7.02 -13.11 8.00
C VAL A 27 6.55 -13.53 9.38
N ARG A 28 7.15 -12.94 10.40
CA ARG A 28 6.75 -13.11 11.80
C ARG A 28 5.77 -12.03 12.19
N PHE A 29 4.52 -12.41 12.37
CA PHE A 29 3.49 -11.52 12.91
C PHE A 29 3.65 -11.38 14.43
N VAL A 30 3.12 -10.29 15.01
CA VAL A 30 3.18 -10.03 16.47
C VAL A 30 2.51 -11.15 17.28
N PHE A 31 1.53 -11.83 16.67
CA PHE A 31 0.88 -13.02 17.21
C PHE A 31 0.77 -14.08 16.11
N GLY A 32 0.99 -15.36 16.47
CA GLY A 32 0.86 -16.51 15.56
C GLY A 32 2.18 -17.13 15.11
N GLU A 33 2.08 -18.18 14.30
CA GLU A 33 3.23 -18.86 13.70
C GLU A 33 3.84 -18.04 12.56
N ALA A 34 5.13 -18.26 12.28
CA ALA A 34 5.80 -17.63 11.15
C ALA A 34 5.18 -18.16 9.85
N VAL A 35 4.77 -17.25 8.97
CA VAL A 35 4.24 -17.61 7.65
C VAL A 35 5.31 -17.35 6.62
N GLU A 36 5.69 -18.38 5.90
CA GLU A 36 6.59 -18.25 4.77
C GLU A 36 5.79 -17.75 3.56
N MET A 37 6.17 -16.59 3.04
CA MET A 37 5.51 -16.02 1.87
C MET A 37 6.53 -15.35 0.93
N PRO A 38 6.23 -15.29 -0.38
CA PRO A 38 7.02 -14.51 -1.32
C PRO A 38 7.17 -13.07 -0.85
N VAL A 39 8.39 -12.52 -0.91
CA VAL A 39 8.72 -11.13 -0.53
C VAL A 39 7.73 -10.11 -1.08
N ILE A 40 7.30 -10.31 -2.33
CA ILE A 40 6.36 -9.40 -2.95
C ILE A 40 5.01 -9.36 -2.24
N LEU A 41 4.49 -10.49 -1.77
CA LEU A 41 3.21 -10.51 -1.07
C LEU A 41 3.31 -9.73 0.24
N ALA A 42 4.43 -9.85 0.95
CA ALA A 42 4.70 -9.06 2.14
C ALA A 42 4.77 -7.55 1.83
N LEU A 43 5.49 -7.15 0.77
CA LEU A 43 5.62 -5.75 0.35
C LEU A 43 4.29 -5.17 -0.14
N ALA A 44 3.53 -5.92 -0.94
CA ALA A 44 2.23 -5.52 -1.44
C ALA A 44 1.24 -5.33 -0.28
N GLY A 45 1.22 -6.27 0.67
CA GLY A 45 0.41 -6.17 1.89
C GLY A 45 0.74 -4.91 2.68
N ALA A 46 2.03 -4.63 2.91
CA ALA A 46 2.47 -3.43 3.61
C ALA A 46 2.05 -2.12 2.90
N PHE A 47 2.18 -2.07 1.57
CA PHE A 47 1.80 -0.90 0.79
C PHE A 47 0.28 -0.66 0.81
N ILE A 48 -0.51 -1.71 0.60
CA ILE A 48 -1.98 -1.63 0.61
C ILE A 48 -2.48 -1.22 2.01
N ALA A 49 -1.93 -1.81 3.07
CA ALA A 49 -2.28 -1.46 4.44
C ALA A 49 -1.94 0.00 4.78
N GLY A 50 -0.76 0.47 4.39
CA GLY A 50 -0.35 1.86 4.56
C GLY A 50 -1.24 2.84 3.80
N PHE A 51 -1.59 2.52 2.55
CA PHE A 51 -2.53 3.31 1.75
C PHE A 51 -3.92 3.37 2.39
N ALA A 52 -4.45 2.21 2.83
CA ALA A 52 -5.75 2.15 3.50
C ALA A 52 -5.79 2.99 4.78
N LEU A 53 -4.73 2.93 5.60
CA LEU A 53 -4.58 3.77 6.80
C LEU A 53 -4.53 5.26 6.46
N ALA A 54 -3.77 5.64 5.43
CA ALA A 54 -3.68 7.03 4.99
C ALA A 54 -5.02 7.58 4.48
N VAL A 55 -5.73 6.78 3.68
CA VAL A 55 -7.08 7.12 3.19
C VAL A 55 -8.06 7.25 4.35
N PHE A 56 -8.08 6.30 5.27
CA PHE A 56 -8.94 6.35 6.46
C PHE A 56 -8.65 7.60 7.30
N TYR A 57 -7.38 7.88 7.58
CA TYR A 57 -6.96 9.09 8.29
C TYR A 57 -7.42 10.36 7.58
N PHE A 58 -7.26 10.43 6.27
CA PHE A 58 -7.68 11.58 5.46
C PHE A 58 -9.21 11.78 5.51
N ILE A 59 -9.99 10.70 5.39
CA ILE A 59 -11.46 10.73 5.48
C ILE A 59 -11.89 11.25 6.85
N VAL A 60 -11.35 10.68 7.94
CA VAL A 60 -11.69 11.09 9.31
C VAL A 60 -11.32 12.56 9.55
N ARG A 61 -10.12 12.98 9.13
CA ARG A 61 -9.64 14.36 9.32
C ARG A 61 -10.42 15.38 8.49
N THR A 62 -10.82 15.03 7.28
CA THR A 62 -11.58 15.93 6.38
C THR A 62 -13.05 15.98 6.77
N GLY A 63 -13.64 14.84 7.15
CA GLY A 63 -15.00 14.76 7.68
C GLY A 63 -15.18 15.57 8.97
N GLY A 64 -14.19 15.58 9.85
CA GLY A 64 -14.20 16.39 11.08
C GLY A 64 -14.03 17.91 10.86
N LYS A 65 -13.58 18.36 9.69
CA LYS A 65 -13.41 19.78 9.37
C LYS A 65 -14.64 20.44 8.74
N LYS A 66 -15.62 19.65 8.27
CA LYS A 66 -16.82 20.19 7.60
C LYS A 66 -17.87 20.75 8.56
N GLY A 67 -17.68 20.66 9.87
CA GLY A 67 -18.63 21.12 10.89
C GLY A 67 -18.22 22.38 11.66
N ARG A 68 -17.23 23.16 11.18
CA ARG A 68 -16.66 24.29 11.94
C ARG A 68 -16.55 25.60 11.17
N ASP A 69 -17.29 25.74 10.07
CA ASP A 69 -17.26 26.92 9.20
C ASP A 69 -18.67 27.42 8.78
N ASP A 70 -19.72 27.03 9.52
CA ASP A 70 -21.10 27.52 9.34
C ASP A 70 -21.63 28.18 10.62
N GLY A 71 -20.88 29.15 11.16
CA GLY A 71 -21.38 29.92 12.29
C GLY A 71 -20.34 30.82 12.92
N ASP A 72 -19.91 31.86 12.20
CA ASP A 72 -19.59 33.16 12.78
C ASP A 72 -19.37 34.22 11.67
N TYR A 73 -20.23 35.24 11.71
CA TYR A 73 -20.27 36.53 10.98
C TYR A 73 -20.91 36.58 9.58
#